data_AF-A0AAD1YLN3-F1
#
_entry.id   AF-A0AAD1YLN3-F1
#
_cell.length_a   1.000
_cell.length_b   1.000
_cell.length_c   1.000
_cell.angle_alpha   90.00
_cell.angle_beta   90.00
_cell.angle_gamma   90.00
#
_symmetry.space_group_name_H-M   'P 1'
#
loop_
_entity.id
_entity.type
_entity.pdbx_description
1 polymer ?
#
loop_
_entity_poly.entity_id
_entity_poly.type
_entity_poly.pdbx_seq_one_letter_code
_entity_poly.pdbx_strand_id
1 'polypeptide(L)'
;MTITMKKDALNQVYLIVKVSKRNGPCLEFGCIAYPEEIAIKSLSVKDPESSEDRIAYEGPDFISLFASIYLEIKGINPNTTNFLHEYMIGKDSKEYVTKLKNLEKFVEA
;
A
#
# COMPACT_ATOMS: atom_id res chain seq x y z
N MET A 1 19.34 27.87 -6.37
CA MET A 1 18.41 26.74 -6.59
C MET A 1 18.92 25.58 -5.77
N THR A 2 18.26 25.27 -4.65
CA THR A 2 18.72 24.24 -3.71
C THR A 2 17.90 22.98 -3.94
N ILE A 3 18.54 21.92 -4.45
CA ILE A 3 17.91 20.61 -4.61
C ILE A 3 18.19 19.83 -3.34
N THR A 4 17.18 19.68 -2.49
CA THR A 4 17.26 18.81 -1.30
C THR A 4 16.99 17.38 -1.72
N MET A 5 18.01 16.55 -1.78
CA MET A 5 17.83 15.10 -1.94
C MET A 5 17.35 14.52 -0.62
N LYS A 6 16.10 14.05 -0.58
CA LYS A 6 15.51 13.39 0.57
C LYS A 6 16.06 11.97 0.64
N LYS A 7 16.84 11.68 1.68
CA LYS A 7 17.52 10.41 1.90
C LYS A 7 16.55 9.37 2.47
N ASP A 8 16.54 8.20 1.81
CA ASP A 8 16.04 6.86 2.18
C ASP A 8 14.56 6.70 2.58
N ALA A 9 13.73 6.38 1.58
CA ALA A 9 12.39 5.79 1.76
C ALA A 9 12.28 4.39 1.10
N LEU A 10 13.40 3.70 0.88
CA LEU A 10 13.49 2.58 -0.07
C LEU A 10 12.98 1.22 0.43
N ASN A 11 12.67 1.06 1.72
CA ASN A 11 12.36 -0.25 2.29
C ASN A 11 10.92 -0.38 2.83
N GLN A 12 10.02 0.54 2.49
CA GLN A 12 8.61 0.39 2.88
C GLN A 12 7.65 0.76 1.77
N VAL A 13 6.66 -0.10 1.54
CA VAL A 13 5.55 0.16 0.62
C VAL A 13 4.26 0.28 1.41
N TYR A 14 3.55 1.38 1.22
CA TYR A 14 2.20 1.55 1.77
C TYR A 14 1.18 0.86 0.87
N LEU A 15 0.34 0.01 1.46
CA LEU A 15 -0.61 -0.83 0.76
C LEU A 15 -1.98 -0.71 1.40
N ILE A 16 -3.03 -0.72 0.59
CA ILE A 16 -4.40 -0.94 1.05
C ILE A 16 -4.84 -2.30 0.53
N VAL A 17 -5.05 -3.26 1.44
CA VAL A 17 -5.54 -4.59 1.07
C VAL A 17 -7.04 -4.63 1.27
N LYS A 18 -7.78 -4.97 0.21
CA LYS A 18 -9.24 -5.13 0.26
C LYS A 18 -9.60 -6.60 0.09
N VAL A 19 -10.34 -7.15 1.05
CA VAL A 19 -10.81 -8.53 1.01
C VAL A 19 -12.33 -8.53 1.02
N SER A 20 -12.91 -8.86 -0.13
CA SER A 20 -14.36 -8.91 -0.32
C SER A 20 -14.85 -10.35 -0.47
N LYS A 21 -16.10 -10.58 -0.04
CA LYS A 21 -16.88 -11.79 -0.34
C LYS A 21 -17.98 -11.43 -1.33
N ARG A 22 -18.52 -12.42 -2.07
CA ARG A 22 -19.66 -12.17 -2.97
C ARG A 22 -20.82 -11.57 -2.16
N ASN A 23 -21.28 -10.39 -2.56
CA ASN A 23 -22.41 -9.65 -1.98
C ASN A 23 -22.32 -9.47 -0.46
N GLY A 24 -21.11 -9.31 0.09
CA GLY A 24 -20.90 -9.14 1.53
C GLY A 24 -19.97 -7.98 1.85
N PRO A 25 -19.76 -7.70 3.14
CA PRO A 25 -18.86 -6.64 3.59
C PRO A 25 -17.42 -6.86 3.11
N CYS A 26 -16.72 -5.77 2.87
CA CYS A 26 -15.33 -5.72 2.47
C CYS A 26 -14.45 -5.35 3.67
N LEU A 27 -13.42 -6.15 3.95
CA LEU A 27 -12.38 -5.79 4.92
C LEU A 27 -11.33 -4.95 4.20
N GLU A 28 -11.00 -3.80 4.76
CA GLU A 28 -9.94 -2.93 4.26
C GLU A 28 -8.85 -2.80 5.32
N PHE A 29 -7.65 -3.22 4.96
CA PHE A 29 -6.46 -3.17 5.81
C PHE A 29 -5.53 -2.08 5.27
N GLY A 30 -5.17 -1.11 6.12
CA GLY A 30 -4.06 -0.22 5.86
C GLY A 30 -2.77 -0.86 6.34
N CYS A 31 -1.84 -1.12 5.42
CA CYS A 31 -0.61 -1.87 5.71
C CYS A 31 0.64 -1.10 5.31
N ILE A 32 1.73 -1.36 6.03
CA ILE A 32 3.08 -1.03 5.60
C ILE A 32 3.82 -2.35 5.40
N ALA A 33 4.25 -2.60 4.16
CA ALA A 33 5.07 -3.75 3.82
C ALA A 33 6.56 -3.41 3.87
N TYR A 34 7.28 -4.13 4.70
CA TYR A 34 8.73 -4.20 4.74
C TYR A 34 9.19 -5.46 3.97
N PRO A 35 10.49 -5.66 3.70
CA PRO A 35 10.96 -6.82 2.93
C PRO A 35 10.56 -8.18 3.53
N GLU A 36 10.56 -8.30 4.87
CA GLU A 36 10.32 -9.58 5.57
C GLU A 36 9.05 -9.58 6.43
N GLU A 37 8.41 -8.43 6.62
CA GLU A 37 7.26 -8.29 7.50
C GLU A 37 6.22 -7.32 6.95
N ILE A 38 4.98 -7.46 7.43
CA ILE A 38 3.89 -6.53 7.15
C ILE A 38 3.31 -6.03 8.46
N ALA A 39 3.29 -4.71 8.61
CA ALA A 39 2.68 -4.03 9.75
C ALA A 39 1.29 -3.54 9.37
N ILE A 40 0.28 -3.92 10.15
CA ILE A 40 -1.09 -3.43 9.98
C ILE A 40 -1.23 -2.15 10.79
N LYS A 41 -1.69 -1.09 10.14
CA LYS A 41 -1.89 0.24 10.74
C LYS A 41 -3.35 0.53 10.99
N SER A 42 -4.24 -0.01 10.18
CA SER A 42 -5.67 0.12 10.36
C SER A 42 -6.41 -1.08 9.80
N LEU A 43 -7.56 -1.38 10.40
CA LEU A 43 -8.54 -2.32 9.88
C LEU A 43 -9.90 -1.62 9.87
N SER A 44 -10.61 -1.70 8.76
CA SER A 44 -12.00 -1.24 8.67
C SER A 44 -12.87 -2.27 7.97
N VAL A 45 -14.14 -2.30 8.32
CA VAL A 45 -15.17 -3.10 7.63
C VAL A 45 -16.06 -2.13 6.88
N LYS A 46 -16.09 -2.24 5.55
CA LYS A 46 -16.96 -1.46 4.67
C LYS A 46 -18.14 -2.32 4.25
N ASP A 47 -19.33 -1.94 4.66
CA ASP A 47 -20.57 -2.58 4.20
C ASP A 47 -20.98 -1.93 2.87
N PRO A 48 -21.23 -2.72 1.81
CA PRO A 48 -21.68 -2.19 0.52
C PRO A 48 -22.99 -1.39 0.58
N GLU A 49 -23.82 -1.58 1.62
CA GLU A 49 -25.06 -0.83 1.83
C GLU A 49 -24.91 0.37 2.79
N SER A 50 -23.73 0.57 3.38
CA SER A 50 -23.48 1.69 4.30
C SER A 50 -23.01 2.95 3.58
N SER A 51 -23.60 4.10 3.92
CA SER A 51 -23.10 5.42 3.51
C SER A 51 -21.71 5.69 4.11
N GLU A 52 -20.83 6.38 3.37
CA GLU A 52 -19.41 6.63 3.70
C GLU A 52 -19.18 7.35 5.05
N ASP A 53 -20.23 7.90 5.68
CA ASP A 53 -20.17 8.69 6.91
C ASP A 53 -20.07 7.88 8.22
N ARG A 54 -19.89 6.55 8.17
CA ARG A 54 -19.72 5.74 9.38
C ARG A 54 -18.24 5.55 9.71
N ILE A 55 -17.81 6.14 10.84
CA ILE A 55 -16.47 5.91 11.41
C ILE A 55 -16.31 4.41 11.64
N ALA A 56 -15.47 3.76 10.83
CA ALA A 56 -15.22 2.33 10.94
C ALA A 56 -14.42 2.05 12.22
N TYR A 57 -14.85 1.03 12.97
CA TYR A 57 -14.17 0.58 14.17
C TYR A 57 -12.79 0.01 13.82
N GLU A 58 -11.72 0.63 14.31
CA GLU A 58 -10.32 0.25 14.00
C GLU A 58 -9.87 -1.05 14.70
N GLY A 59 -10.59 -1.48 15.74
CA GLY A 59 -10.26 -2.71 16.47
C GLY A 59 -9.19 -2.54 17.54
N PRO A 60 -9.14 -3.44 18.55
CA PRO A 60 -8.06 -3.47 19.53
C PRO A 60 -6.75 -4.01 18.94
N ASP A 61 -5.60 -3.64 19.52
CA ASP A 61 -4.25 -3.97 19.02
C ASP A 61 -4.01 -5.47 18.73
N PHE A 62 -4.65 -6.38 19.47
CA PHE A 62 -4.55 -7.83 19.24
C PHE A 62 -5.09 -8.29 17.88
N ILE A 63 -5.94 -7.48 17.23
CA ILE A 63 -6.42 -7.75 15.87
C ILE A 63 -5.26 -7.74 14.87
N SER A 64 -4.21 -6.95 15.09
CA SER A 64 -3.07 -6.88 14.17
C SER A 64 -2.37 -8.24 13.98
N LEU A 65 -2.24 -9.05 15.05
CA LEU A 65 -1.58 -10.35 14.96
C LEU A 65 -2.42 -11.39 14.19
N PHE A 66 -3.73 -11.44 14.44
CA PHE A 66 -4.60 -12.34 13.70
C PHE A 66 -4.80 -11.89 12.25
N ALA A 67 -4.82 -10.58 12.02
CA ALA A 67 -4.97 -10.00 10.71
C ALA A 67 -3.73 -10.23 9.83
N SER A 68 -2.51 -10.20 10.37
CA SER A 68 -1.30 -10.53 9.60
C SER A 68 -1.31 -11.99 9.14
N ILE A 69 -1.68 -12.92 10.03
CA ILE A 69 -1.84 -14.36 9.70
C ILE A 69 -2.92 -14.55 8.62
N TYR A 70 -4.05 -13.84 8.73
CA TYR A 70 -5.11 -13.89 7.72
C TYR A 70 -4.62 -13.44 6.34
N LEU A 71 -3.89 -12.31 6.29
CA LEU A 71 -3.35 -11.77 5.05
C LEU A 71 -2.31 -12.72 4.43
N GLU A 72 -1.49 -13.37 5.24
CA GLU A 72 -0.51 -14.36 4.80
C GLU A 72 -1.18 -15.59 4.15
N ILE A 73 -2.23 -16.13 4.77
CA ILE A 73 -3.05 -17.22 4.19
C ILE A 73 -3.72 -16.77 2.88
N LYS A 74 -4.01 -15.47 2.73
CA LYS A 74 -4.54 -14.88 1.49
C LYS A 74 -3.49 -14.55 0.44
N GLY A 75 -2.21 -14.85 0.70
CA GLY A 75 -1.11 -14.70 -0.26
C GLY A 75 -0.31 -13.40 -0.11
N ILE A 76 -0.65 -12.55 0.86
CA ILE A 76 0.17 -11.40 1.24
C ILE A 76 1.24 -11.90 2.22
N ASN A 77 2.24 -12.55 1.67
CA ASN A 77 3.38 -13.16 2.37
C ASN A 77 4.69 -12.44 1.98
N PRO A 78 5.84 -12.78 2.61
CA PRO A 78 7.11 -12.13 2.33
C PRO A 78 7.55 -12.15 0.85
N ASN A 79 7.22 -13.21 0.10
CA ASN A 79 7.54 -13.25 -1.34
C ASN A 79 6.77 -12.18 -2.12
N THR A 80 5.48 -11.98 -1.79
CA THR A 80 4.65 -10.96 -2.41
C THR A 80 5.12 -9.55 -2.02
N THR A 81 5.48 -9.31 -0.76
CA THR A 81 6.00 -7.99 -0.35
C THR A 81 7.34 -7.69 -1.00
N ASN A 82 8.24 -8.67 -1.09
CA ASN A 82 9.53 -8.50 -1.75
C ASN A 82 9.38 -8.21 -3.25
N PHE A 83 8.48 -8.92 -3.94
CA PHE A 83 8.12 -8.62 -5.33
C PHE A 83 7.59 -7.19 -5.49
N LEU A 84 6.75 -6.71 -4.57
CA LEU A 84 6.23 -5.34 -4.60
C LEU A 84 7.36 -4.30 -4.42
N HIS A 85 8.34 -4.56 -3.56
CA HIS A 85 9.53 -3.70 -3.41
C HIS A 85 10.32 -3.59 -4.71
N GLU A 86 10.66 -4.73 -5.33
CA GLU A 86 11.38 -4.77 -6.61
C GLU A 86 10.59 -4.04 -7.71
N TYR A 87 9.28 -4.26 -7.76
CA TYR A 87 8.39 -3.58 -8.71
C TYR A 87 8.40 -2.07 -8.50
N MET A 88 8.34 -1.58 -7.26
CA MET A 88 8.32 -0.14 -6.96
C MET A 88 9.61 0.55 -7.39
N ILE A 89 10.78 -0.09 -7.21
CA ILE A 89 12.07 0.40 -7.73
C ILE A 89 12.04 0.52 -9.26
N GLY A 90 11.55 -0.51 -9.94
CA GLY A 90 11.42 -0.53 -11.40
C GLY A 90 10.40 0.49 -11.93
N LYS A 91 9.36 0.81 -11.17
CA LYS A 91 8.34 1.80 -11.53
C LYS A 91 8.86 3.22 -11.37
N ASP A 92 9.50 3.53 -10.25
CA ASP A 92 9.97 4.89 -9.94
C ASP A 92 11.00 5.38 -10.98
N SER A 93 11.92 4.49 -11.38
CA SER A 93 12.89 4.78 -12.45
C SER A 93 12.22 5.08 -13.80
N LYS A 94 11.20 4.31 -14.20
CA LYS A 94 10.45 4.54 -15.45
C LYS A 94 9.67 5.85 -15.41
N GLU A 95 9.01 6.15 -14.29
CA GLU A 95 8.30 7.41 -14.11
C GLU A 95 9.24 8.62 -14.14
N TYR A 96 10.40 8.51 -13.51
CA TYR A 96 11.42 9.56 -13.53
C TYR A 96 11.84 9.91 -14.96
N VAL A 97 12.19 8.89 -15.76
CA VAL A 97 12.56 9.08 -17.18
C VAL A 97 11.40 9.70 -17.98
N THR A 98 10.16 9.27 -17.71
CA THR A 98 8.98 9.80 -18.41
C THR A 98 8.73 11.27 -18.06
N LYS A 99 8.86 11.64 -16.78
CA LYS A 99 8.75 13.03 -16.31
C LYS A 99 9.84 13.91 -16.93
N LEU A 100 11.08 13.43 -17.03
CA LEU A 100 12.17 14.16 -17.71
C LEU A 100 11.87 14.42 -19.19
N LYS A 101 11.39 13.41 -19.93
CA LYS A 101 11.02 13.57 -21.34
C LYS A 101 9.86 14.56 -21.53
N ASN A 102 8.91 14.59 -20.61
CA ASN A 102 7.82 15.56 -20.64
C ASN A 102 8.33 16.99 -20.37
N LEU A 103 9.32 17.14 -19.48
CA LEU A 103 9.95 18.43 -19.19
C LEU A 103 10.76 18.95 -20.38
N GLU A 104 11.51 18.07 -21.05
CA GLU A 104 12.25 18.39 -22.28
C GLU A 104 11.32 18.94 -23.36
N LYS A 105 10.23 18.22 -23.65
CA LYS A 105 9.19 18.67 -24.60
C LYS A 105 8.54 20.00 -24.22
N PHE A 106 8.42 20.30 -22.93
CA PHE A 106 7.84 21.56 -22.45
C PHE A 106 8.78 22.74 -22.68
N VAL A 107 10.10 22.54 -22.55
CA VAL A 107 11.10 23.59 -22.77
C VAL A 107 11.36 23.85 -24.25
N GLU A 108 11.19 22.83 -25.09
CA GLU A 108 11.35 22.94 -26.56
C GLU A 108 10.14 23.55 -27.28
N ALA A 109 9.00 23.71 -26.61
CA ALA A 109 7.76 24.28 -27.14
C ALA A 109 7.72 25.82 -27.01
#